data_AF-A0A2K3J151-F1
#
_entry.id   AF-A0A2K3J151-F1
#
_cell.length_a   1.000
_cell.length_b   1.000
_cell.length_c   1.000
_cell.angle_alpha   90.00
_cell.angle_beta   90.00
_cell.angle_gamma   90.00
#
_symmetry.space_group_name_H-M   'P 1'
#
loop_
_entity.id
_entity.type
_entity.pdbx_description
1 polymer ?
#
loop_
_entity_poly.entity_id
_entity_poly.type
_entity_poly.pdbx_seq_one_letter_code
_entity_poly.pdbx_strand_id
1 'polypeptide(L)' 'MFEAKVTIGLKKGITDPEGANTLKALKLLGFTNVQEAKTTHTVDLIIDGGSKEEVKKSVE' A
#
# COMPACT_ATOMS: atom_id res chain seq x y z
N MET A 1 17.37 -17.04 0.25
CA MET A 1 16.99 -15.78 0.90
C MET A 1 16.86 -14.68 -0.13
N PHE A 2 15.70 -14.01 -0.15
CA PHE A 2 15.32 -12.96 -1.08
C PHE A 2 14.66 -11.83 -0.30
N GLU A 3 14.80 -10.61 -0.80
CA GLU A 3 14.10 -9.44 -0.27
C GLU A 3 12.86 -9.16 -1.13
N ALA A 4 11.72 -8.97 -0.49
CA ALA A 4 10.45 -8.65 -1.15
C ALA A 4 9.81 -7.43 -0.48
N LYS A 5 9.41 -6.44 -1.28
CA LYS A 5 8.63 -5.29 -0.82
C LYS A 5 7.17 -5.53 -1.16
N VAL A 6 6.33 -5.76 -0.15
CA VAL A 6 4.90 -6.04 -0.32
C VAL A 6 4.10 -4.81 0.10
N THR A 7 3.17 -4.37 -0.75
CA THR A 7 2.26 -3.26 -0.44
C THR A 7 0.84 -3.79 -0.29
N ILE A 8 0.27 -3.60 0.90
CA ILE A 8 -1.05 -4.08 1.28
C ILE A 8 -1.99 -2.87 1.28
N GLY A 9 -3.08 -2.97 0.51
CA GLY A 9 -4.08 -1.92 0.40
C GLY A 9 -5.50 -2.48 0.37
N LEU A 10 -6.48 -1.60 0.60
CA LEU A 10 -7.89 -1.96 0.53
C LEU A 10 -8.36 -2.13 -0.91
N LYS A 11 -9.20 -3.14 -1.16
CA LYS A 11 -9.79 -3.37 -2.49
C LYS A 11 -10.74 -2.24 -2.87
N LYS A 12 -10.97 -2.07 -4.17
CA LYS A 12 -11.96 -1.11 -4.69
C LYS A 12 -13.34 -1.39 -4.06
N GLY A 13 -13.98 -0.32 -3.57
CA GLY A 13 -15.30 -0.39 -2.95
C GLY A 13 -15.27 -0.67 -1.44
N ILE A 14 -14.10 -0.94 -0.86
CA ILE A 14 -13.94 -0.99 0.59
C ILE A 14 -13.68 0.43 1.10
N THR A 15 -14.40 0.80 2.16
CA THR A 15 -14.22 2.11 2.80
C THR A 15 -12.85 2.20 3.45
N ASP A 16 -12.15 3.30 3.19
CA ASP A 16 -10.87 3.67 3.80
C ASP A 16 -11.04 4.96 4.64
N PRO A 17 -11.43 4.84 5.92
CA PRO A 17 -11.65 6.02 6.77
C PRO A 17 -10.38 6.85 7.00
N GLU A 18 -9.22 6.21 7.05
CA GLU A 18 -7.93 6.87 7.27
C GLU A 18 -7.51 7.70 6.06
N GLY A 19 -7.66 7.14 4.85
CA GLY A 19 -7.43 7.86 3.60
C GLY A 19 -8.37 9.06 3.45
N ALA A 20 -9.66 8.88 3.79
CA ALA A 20 -10.64 9.97 3.76
C ALA A 20 -10.30 11.11 4.73
N ASN A 21 -9.87 10.80 5.96
CA ASN A 21 -9.45 11.79 6.95
C ASN A 21 -8.17 12.51 6.50
N THR A 22 -7.21 11.77 5.94
CA THR A 22 -5.98 12.33 5.38
C THR A 22 -6.27 13.30 4.24
N LEU A 23 -7.16 12.93 3.31
CA LEU A 23 -7.61 13.82 2.23
C LEU A 23 -8.23 15.11 2.77
N LYS A 24 -9.05 15.01 3.82
CA LYS A 24 -9.65 16.19 4.47
C LYS A 24 -8.57 17.10 5.07
N ALA A 25 -7.58 16.55 5.76
CA ALA A 25 -6.47 17.32 6.31
C ALA A 25 -5.65 18.03 5.22
N LEU A 26 -5.32 17.33 4.12
CA LEU A 26 -4.62 17.92 2.98
C LEU A 26 -5.38 19.11 2.38
N LYS A 27 -6.70 18.98 2.21
CA LYS A 27 -7.54 20.08 1.73
C LYS A 27 -7.52 21.29 2.67
N LEU A 28 -7.57 21.07 3.99
CA LEU A 28 -7.48 22.13 5.00
C LEU A 28 -6.11 22.84 4.99
N LEU A 29 -5.04 22.13 4.62
CA LEU A 29 -3.70 22.68 4.47
C LEU A 29 -3.48 23.42 3.13
N GLY A 30 -4.52 23.54 2.29
CA GLY A 30 -4.47 24.30 1.03
C GLY A 30 -4.12 23.47 -0.21
N PHE A 31 -4.01 22.15 -0.11
CA PHE A 31 -3.82 21.27 -1.27
C PHE A 31 -5.15 21.12 -2.02
N THR A 32 -5.38 21.92 -3.06
CA THR A 32 -6.63 21.95 -3.82
C THR A 32 -6.70 20.93 -4.94
N ASN A 33 -5.57 20.40 -5.38
CA ASN A 33 -5.44 19.48 -6.51
C ASN A 33 -5.46 17.99 -6.13
N VAL A 34 -5.51 17.64 -4.84
CA VAL A 34 -5.53 16.24 -4.38
C VAL A 34 -6.97 15.72 -4.39
N GLN A 35 -7.21 14.68 -5.19
CA GLN A 35 -8.56 14.12 -5.38
C GLN A 35 -8.87 12.96 -4.43
N GLU A 36 -7.87 12.15 -4.08
CA GLU A 36 -8.00 10.94 -3.29
C GLU A 36 -6.73 10.73 -2.45
N ALA A 37 -6.88 10.14 -1.27
CA ALA A 37 -5.78 9.60 -0.49
C ALA A 37 -6.15 8.16 -0.10
N LYS A 38 -5.22 7.22 -0.27
CA LYS A 38 -5.37 5.80 0.05
C LYS A 38 -4.35 5.40 1.10
N THR A 39 -4.82 4.71 2.11
CA THR A 39 -3.98 4.09 3.12
C THR A 39 -3.42 2.78 2.57
N THR A 40 -2.11 2.64 2.63
CA THR A 40 -1.42 1.39 2.27
C THR A 40 -0.35 1.10 3.30
N HIS A 41 -0.09 -0.17 3.57
CA HIS A 41 1.01 -0.62 4.41
C HIS A 41 2.05 -1.31 3.53
N THR A 42 3.26 -0.78 3.52
CA THR A 42 4.38 -1.41 2.83
C THR A 42 5.29 -2.09 3.86
N VAL A 43 5.59 -3.36 3.61
CA VAL A 43 6.48 -4.17 4.45
C VAL A 43 7.62 -4.73 3.60
N ASP A 44 8.84 -4.58 4.10
CA ASP A 44 10.02 -5.23 3.54
C ASP A 44 10.19 -6.57 4.25
N LEU A 45 10.18 -7.65 3.46
CA LEU A 45 10.21 -9.03 3.93
C LEU A 45 11.50 -9.69 3.48
N ILE A 46 12.01 -10.54 4.35
CA ILE A 46 13.07 -11.49 4.05
C ILE A 46 12.41 -12.86 3.93
N ILE A 47 12.52 -13.48 2.76
CA ILE A 47 11.83 -14.73 2.44
C ILE A 47 12.83 -15.75 1.88
N ASP A 48 12.70 -17.00 2.32
CA ASP A 48 13.43 -18.12 1.74
C ASP A 48 12.69 -18.71 0.54
N GLY A 49 13.46 -19.24 -0.41
CA GLY A 49 12.93 -19.88 -1.61
C GLY A 49 14.03 -20.46 -2.48
N GLY A 50 13.64 -21.34 -3.39
CA GLY A 50 14.56 -21.98 -4.34
C GLY A 50 14.93 -21.10 -5.53
N SER A 51 14.04 -20.18 -5.92
CA SER A 51 14.29 -19.24 -7.02
C SER A 51 13.51 -17.94 -6.85
N LYS A 52 13.92 -16.90 -7.59
CA LYS A 52 13.21 -15.61 -7.61
C LYS A 52 11.77 -15.75 -8.11
N GLU A 53 11.51 -16.61 -9.09
CA GLU A 53 10.18 -16.81 -9.67
C GLU A 53 9.22 -17.51 -8.71
N GLU A 54 9.74 -18.45 -7.91
CA GLU A 54 8.99 -19.11 -6.84
C GLU A 54 8.59 -18.09 -5.76
N VAL A 55 9.55 -17.31 -5.27
CA VAL A 55 9.29 -16.29 -4.24
C VAL A 55 8.35 -15.21 -4.75
N LYS A 56 8.45 -14.82 -6.02
CA LYS A 56 7.54 -13.83 -6.61
C LYS A 56 6.08 -14.31 -6.57
N LYS A 57 5.83 -15.58 -6.89
CA LYS A 57 4.48 -16.16 -6.87
C LYS A 57 3.88 -16.28 -5.47
N SER A 58 4.69 -16.35 -4.42
CA SER A 58 4.20 -16.49 -3.05
C SER A 58 3.80 -15.16 -2.39
N VAL A 59 4.22 -14.03 -2.98
CA VAL A 59 3.94 -12.67 -2.47
C VAL A 59 3.00 -11.84 -3.36
N GLU A 60 2.54 -12.41 -4.49
CA GLU A 60 1.56 -11.81 -5.42
C GLU A 60 0.11 -12.20 -5.09
#